data_AF-A0AAD8FIA3-F1
#
_entry.id   AF-A0AAD8FIA3-F1
#
_cell.length_a   1.000
_cell.length_b   1.000
_cell.length_c   1.000
_cell.angle_alpha   90.00
_cell.angle_beta   90.00
_cell.angle_gamma   90.00
#
_symmetry.space_group_name_H-M   'P 1'
#
loop_
_entity.id
_entity.type
_entity.pdbx_description
1 polymer ?
#
loop_
_entity_poly.entity_id
_entity_poly.type
_entity_poly.pdbx_seq_one_letter_code
_entity_poly.pdbx_strand_id
1 'polypeptide(L)'
;MSCLRNFVLVILCPALTLASFGDPCDVITSSDLAGSDGQVINVTFPKDCLFGAFNWNYPKGSILLTHSAADKIFKLCIEEGWTVEISRVQEVKNGHYKTLPLPTKDKPTCTDSTNGKATLLVSAPEGQRYMTMFNYRIVLQSKRGNKHLPH
;
A
#
# COMPACT_ATOMS: atom_id res chain seq x y z
N MET A 1 26.09 58.64 24.38
CA MET A 1 25.69 58.05 23.07
C MET A 1 25.52 56.56 23.29
N SER A 2 24.26 56.13 23.35
CA SER A 2 23.86 54.78 23.75
C SER A 2 23.63 53.95 22.49
N CYS A 3 24.46 52.94 22.25
CA CYS A 3 24.26 51.99 21.16
C CYS A 3 23.77 50.68 21.78
N LEU A 4 22.49 50.64 22.15
CA LEU A 4 21.80 49.41 22.52
C LEU A 4 21.63 48.56 21.27
N ARG A 5 22.61 47.67 21.08
CA ARG A 5 22.67 46.69 20.00
C ARG A 5 21.65 45.59 20.30
N ASN A 6 20.45 45.72 19.75
CA ASN A 6 19.42 44.68 19.74
C ASN A 6 19.98 43.41 19.08
N PHE A 7 20.36 42.43 19.89
CA PHE A 7 20.57 41.05 19.43
C PHE A 7 19.20 40.37 19.33
N VAL A 8 18.54 40.54 18.19
CA VAL A 8 17.46 39.63 17.79
C VAL A 8 18.14 38.33 17.37
N LEU A 9 18.21 37.38 18.30
CA LEU A 9 18.61 36.02 18.01
C LEU A 9 17.49 35.41 17.15
N VAL A 10 17.65 35.49 15.83
CA VAL A 10 16.80 34.77 14.88
C VAL A 10 17.05 33.28 15.13
N ILE A 11 16.16 32.64 15.88
CA ILE A 11 16.06 31.19 15.94
C ILE A 11 15.55 30.77 14.55
N LEU A 12 16.47 30.70 13.59
CA LEU A 12 16.29 30.03 12.31
C LEU A 12 16.14 28.55 12.64
N CYS A 13 14.91 28.16 12.94
CA CYS A 13 14.50 26.76 12.98
C CYS A 13 14.81 26.18 11.59
N PRO A 14 15.74 25.22 11.46
CA PRO A 14 15.92 24.51 10.21
C PRO A 14 14.81 23.46 10.09
N ALA A 15 13.54 23.90 10.12
CA ALA A 15 12.38 23.05 9.85
C ALA A 15 11.99 23.09 8.36
N LEU A 16 12.96 23.35 7.49
CA LEU A 16 12.82 23.33 6.03
C LEU A 16 13.36 22.03 5.43
N THR A 17 13.28 20.92 6.16
CA THR A 17 13.56 19.60 5.60
C THR A 17 12.25 18.86 5.32
N LEU A 18 11.87 18.91 4.05
CA LEU A 18 10.99 17.97 3.33
C LEU A 18 9.51 18.01 3.72
N ALA A 19 8.80 19.04 3.25
CA ALA A 19 7.42 18.82 2.84
C ALA A 19 7.45 17.84 1.65
N SER A 20 7.34 16.53 1.91
CA SER A 20 7.01 15.59 0.84
C SER A 20 5.62 15.97 0.35
N PHE A 21 5.53 16.53 -0.85
CA PHE A 21 4.24 16.80 -1.47
C PHE A 21 3.56 15.47 -1.80
N GLY A 22 2.70 14.99 -0.90
CA GLY A 22 1.96 13.72 -1.01
C GLY A 22 1.74 13.07 0.34
N ASP A 23 0.65 12.31 0.49
CA ASP A 23 0.45 11.46 1.67
C ASP A 23 1.57 10.39 1.68
N PRO A 24 2.32 10.21 2.78
CA PRO A 24 3.40 9.21 2.86
C PRO A 24 2.91 7.77 2.67
N CYS A 25 1.60 7.53 2.75
CA CYS A 25 0.97 6.26 2.49
C CYS A 25 0.52 6.10 1.04
N ASP A 26 0.63 7.13 0.20
CA ASP A 26 0.36 6.99 -1.23
C ASP A 26 1.57 6.36 -1.93
N VAL A 27 1.28 5.31 -2.69
CA VAL A 27 2.29 4.56 -3.42
C VAL A 27 2.07 4.79 -4.91
N ILE A 28 3.12 5.24 -5.60
CA ILE A 28 3.09 5.49 -7.04
C ILE A 28 4.11 4.58 -7.71
N THR A 29 3.69 3.88 -8.76
CA THR A 29 4.56 3.04 -9.58
C THR A 29 4.19 3.14 -11.06
N SER A 30 5.08 2.70 -11.94
CA SER A 30 4.85 2.66 -13.39
C SER A 30 5.35 1.33 -13.93
N SER A 31 4.65 0.75 -14.92
CA SER A 31 5.19 -0.41 -15.62
C SER A 31 6.28 -0.03 -16.61
N ASP A 32 7.16 -0.99 -16.90
CA ASP A 32 8.06 -0.88 -18.04
C ASP A 32 7.29 -1.17 -19.32
N LEU A 33 7.06 -0.12 -20.12
CA LEU A 33 6.35 -0.22 -21.40
C LEU A 33 7.11 -1.06 -22.44
N ALA A 34 8.44 -1.09 -22.37
CA ALA A 34 9.29 -1.91 -23.23
C ALA A 34 9.38 -3.37 -22.75
N GLY A 35 9.03 -3.62 -21.48
CA GLY A 35 9.01 -4.96 -20.88
C GLY A 35 7.95 -5.88 -21.46
N SER A 36 7.99 -7.17 -21.08
CA SER A 36 6.97 -8.15 -21.49
C SER A 36 5.68 -8.00 -20.69
N ASP A 37 4.59 -8.61 -21.19
CA ASP A 37 3.32 -8.73 -20.43
C ASP A 37 3.45 -9.69 -19.23
N GLY A 38 4.56 -10.44 -19.13
CA GLY A 38 4.90 -11.27 -17.99
C GLY A 38 5.66 -10.54 -16.87
N GLN A 39 5.89 -9.22 -17.00
CA GLN A 39 6.62 -8.47 -15.98
C GLN A 39 5.89 -8.51 -14.62
N VAL A 40 6.66 -8.59 -13.54
CA VAL A 40 6.15 -8.50 -12.17
C VAL A 40 6.94 -7.44 -11.41
N ILE A 41 6.25 -6.41 -10.96
CA ILE A 41 6.84 -5.31 -10.20
C ILE A 41 6.55 -5.53 -8.73
N ASN A 42 7.60 -5.61 -7.91
CA ASN A 42 7.45 -5.83 -6.48
C ASN A 42 7.23 -4.49 -5.76
N VAL A 43 6.14 -4.39 -5.00
CA VAL A 43 5.85 -3.20 -4.21
C VAL A 43 5.55 -3.59 -2.77
N THR A 44 6.21 -2.93 -1.82
CA THR A 44 5.98 -3.12 -0.39
C THR A 44 5.36 -1.85 0.20
N PHE A 45 4.19 -1.98 0.80
CA PHE A 45 3.53 -0.86 1.47
C PHE A 45 4.33 -0.42 2.71
N PRO A 46 4.41 0.89 2.99
CA PRO A 46 5.09 1.39 4.19
C PRO A 46 4.53 0.76 5.47
N LYS A 47 5.40 0.43 6.42
CA LYS A 47 5.05 -0.33 7.63
C LYS A 47 4.08 0.41 8.56
N ASP A 48 4.16 1.72 8.58
CA ASP A 48 3.36 2.58 9.47
C ASP A 48 2.02 3.00 8.85
N CYS A 49 1.76 2.60 7.60
CA CYS A 49 0.54 2.94 6.88
C CYS A 49 -0.50 1.84 7.00
N LEU A 50 -1.65 2.18 7.60
CA LEU A 50 -2.81 1.30 7.67
C LEU A 50 -3.78 1.49 6.50
N PHE A 51 -3.66 2.59 5.77
CA PHE A 51 -4.48 2.93 4.62
C PHE A 51 -3.71 3.89 3.71
N GLY A 52 -3.96 3.83 2.40
CA GLY A 52 -3.39 4.75 1.42
C GLY A 52 -3.87 4.45 0.00
N ALA A 53 -3.55 5.32 -0.94
CA ALA A 53 -3.82 5.09 -2.35
C ALA A 53 -2.65 4.36 -3.03
N PHE A 54 -2.97 3.61 -4.08
CA PHE A 54 -2.00 3.00 -4.97
C PHE A 54 -2.27 3.45 -6.40
N ASN A 55 -1.29 4.12 -7.00
CA ASN A 55 -1.35 4.69 -8.33
C ASN A 55 -0.39 3.94 -9.24
N TRP A 56 -0.94 3.21 -10.20
CA TRP A 56 -0.15 2.45 -11.17
C TRP A 56 -0.31 3.06 -12.56
N ASN A 57 0.75 3.74 -12.99
CA ASN A 57 0.82 4.35 -14.31
C ASN A 57 1.20 3.32 -15.37
N TYR A 58 0.56 3.44 -16.53
CA TYR A 58 0.77 2.58 -17.69
C TYR A 58 0.67 1.07 -17.37
N PRO A 59 -0.43 0.58 -16.75
CA PRO A 59 -0.48 -0.78 -16.24
C PRO A 59 -0.18 -1.86 -17.29
N LYS A 60 0.89 -2.62 -17.08
CA LYS A 60 1.32 -3.75 -17.91
C LYS A 60 1.90 -4.85 -17.05
N GLY A 61 1.50 -6.10 -17.29
CA GLY A 61 1.87 -7.26 -16.48
C GLY A 61 1.19 -7.27 -15.11
N SER A 62 1.96 -7.48 -14.05
CA SER A 62 1.43 -7.59 -12.68
C SER A 62 2.24 -6.82 -11.63
N ILE A 63 1.57 -6.42 -10.55
CA ILE A 63 2.19 -5.92 -9.33
C ILE A 63 2.10 -6.99 -8.24
N LEU A 64 3.23 -7.28 -7.59
CA LEU A 64 3.26 -8.08 -6.37
C LEU A 64 3.25 -7.14 -5.15
N LEU A 65 2.06 -6.93 -4.60
CA LEU A 65 1.83 -6.11 -3.41
C LEU A 65 2.16 -6.89 -2.14
N THR A 66 2.97 -6.30 -1.27
CA THR A 66 3.37 -6.90 0.00
C THR A 66 3.17 -5.92 1.15
N HIS A 67 2.71 -6.43 2.29
CA HIS A 67 2.88 -5.75 3.59
C HIS A 67 3.45 -6.75 4.61
N SER A 68 4.37 -6.27 5.44
CA SER A 68 5.07 -7.08 6.44
C SER A 68 5.10 -6.37 7.78
N ALA A 69 4.51 -6.99 8.79
CA ALA A 69 4.52 -6.52 10.17
C ALA A 69 4.78 -7.73 11.09
N ALA A 70 5.97 -7.79 11.68
CA ALA A 70 6.35 -8.86 12.60
C ALA A 70 5.38 -8.93 13.77
N ASP A 71 5.08 -10.15 14.22
CA ASP A 71 4.24 -10.48 15.38
C ASP A 71 2.79 -9.97 15.34
N LYS A 72 2.35 -9.40 14.21
CA LYS A 72 0.97 -8.96 13.99
C LYS A 72 0.23 -9.94 13.09
N ILE A 73 -1.04 -10.15 13.42
CA ILE A 73 -2.00 -10.82 12.55
C ILE A 73 -2.82 -9.71 11.89
N PHE A 74 -2.87 -9.68 10.57
CA PHE A 74 -3.57 -8.66 9.83
C PHE A 74 -4.10 -9.18 8.51
N LYS A 75 -4.95 -8.41 7.84
CA LYS A 75 -5.30 -8.59 6.44
C LYS A 75 -4.72 -7.46 5.62
N LEU A 76 -4.14 -7.80 4.47
CA LEU A 76 -3.91 -6.84 3.40
C LEU A 76 -5.13 -6.87 2.49
N CYS A 77 -5.81 -5.73 2.38
CA CYS A 77 -6.98 -5.55 1.55
C CYS A 77 -6.68 -4.51 0.46
N ILE A 78 -7.25 -4.73 -0.72
CA ILE A 78 -7.39 -3.70 -1.76
C ILE A 78 -8.88 -3.47 -2.02
N GLU A 79 -9.24 -2.23 -2.26
CA GLU A 79 -10.61 -1.79 -2.53
C GLU A 79 -10.64 -0.91 -3.78
N GLU A 80 -11.82 -0.84 -4.40
CA GLU A 80 -11.99 -0.01 -5.58
C GLU A 80 -11.66 1.46 -5.28
N GLY A 81 -10.71 2.02 -6.03
CA GLY A 81 -10.38 3.44 -6.03
C GLY A 81 -11.08 4.18 -7.19
N TRP A 82 -10.51 5.29 -7.63
CA TRP A 82 -11.14 6.17 -8.62
C TRP A 82 -11.18 5.59 -10.04
N THR A 83 -10.17 4.82 -10.43
CA THR A 83 -10.06 4.22 -11.77
C THR A 83 -9.51 2.81 -11.64
N VAL A 84 -10.33 1.85 -11.22
CA VAL A 84 -9.86 0.47 -11.05
C VAL A 84 -10.14 -0.34 -12.28
N GLU A 85 -9.08 -0.53 -13.06
CA GLU A 85 -9.02 -1.55 -14.09
C GLU A 85 -7.99 -2.59 -13.68
N ILE A 86 -8.49 -3.70 -13.15
CA ILE A 86 -7.72 -4.87 -12.71
C ILE A 86 -8.38 -6.10 -13.33
N SER A 87 -7.61 -6.94 -14.01
CA SER A 87 -8.14 -8.16 -14.63
C SER A 87 -8.17 -9.34 -13.67
N ARG A 88 -7.23 -9.37 -12.71
CA ARG A 88 -7.09 -10.49 -11.78
C ARG A 88 -6.40 -10.07 -10.49
N VAL A 89 -6.88 -10.63 -9.39
CA VAL A 89 -6.21 -10.57 -8.08
C VAL A 89 -5.97 -11.99 -7.59
N GLN A 90 -4.76 -12.28 -7.14
CA GLN A 90 -4.39 -13.58 -6.60
C GLN A 90 -3.73 -13.41 -5.24
N GLU A 91 -4.16 -14.19 -4.27
CA GLU A 91 -3.43 -14.40 -3.03
C GLU A 91 -2.16 -15.23 -3.31
N VAL A 92 -1.04 -14.80 -2.75
CA VAL A 92 0.23 -15.53 -2.83
C VAL A 92 0.62 -16.01 -1.43
N LYS A 93 0.52 -17.33 -1.20
CA LYS A 93 0.86 -17.97 0.08
C LYS A 93 1.74 -19.18 -0.15
N ASN A 94 2.92 -19.20 0.48
CA ASN A 94 3.88 -20.30 0.40
C ASN A 94 4.18 -20.76 -1.05
N GLY A 95 4.25 -19.82 -2.00
CA GLY A 95 4.48 -20.11 -3.42
C GLY A 95 3.25 -20.55 -4.21
N HIS A 96 2.08 -20.72 -3.56
CA HIS A 96 0.83 -21.03 -4.22
C HIS A 96 0.03 -19.77 -4.52
N TYR A 97 -0.67 -19.80 -5.66
CA TYR A 97 -1.52 -18.73 -6.15
C TYR A 97 -2.99 -19.15 -6.05
N LYS A 98 -3.80 -18.33 -5.40
CA LYS A 98 -5.25 -18.51 -5.34
C LYS A 98 -5.95 -17.27 -5.88
N THR A 99 -6.71 -17.42 -6.96
CA THR A 99 -7.51 -16.32 -7.49
C THR A 99 -8.57 -15.89 -6.48
N LEU A 100 -8.64 -14.58 -6.25
CA LEU A 100 -9.65 -13.94 -5.41
C LEU A 100 -10.63 -13.16 -6.29
N PRO A 101 -11.83 -12.85 -5.78
CA PRO A 101 -12.73 -11.91 -6.45
C PRO A 101 -12.04 -10.56 -6.71
N LEU A 102 -12.47 -9.84 -7.76
CA LEU A 102 -12.03 -8.47 -7.97
C LEU A 102 -12.59 -7.57 -6.86
N PRO A 103 -11.83 -6.56 -6.41
CA PRO A 103 -12.27 -5.67 -5.35
C PRO A 103 -13.37 -4.75 -5.87
N THR A 104 -14.37 -4.50 -5.01
CA THR A 104 -15.31 -3.39 -5.20
C THR A 104 -15.23 -2.44 -4.02
N LYS A 105 -15.89 -1.30 -4.11
CA LYS A 105 -15.98 -0.34 -3.00
C LYS A 105 -16.57 -0.96 -1.72
N ASP A 106 -17.59 -1.82 -1.85
CA ASP A 106 -18.29 -2.44 -0.71
C ASP A 106 -17.69 -3.78 -0.28
N LYS A 107 -16.94 -4.43 -1.18
CA LYS A 107 -16.37 -5.76 -0.97
C LYS A 107 -14.88 -5.72 -1.33
N PRO A 108 -14.02 -5.28 -0.40
CA PRO A 108 -12.58 -5.30 -0.62
C PRO A 108 -12.07 -6.73 -0.79
N THR A 109 -11.05 -6.88 -1.63
CA THR A 109 -10.35 -8.15 -1.80
C THR A 109 -9.19 -8.22 -0.82
N CYS A 110 -9.22 -9.21 0.07
CA CYS A 110 -8.27 -9.32 1.17
C CYS A 110 -7.54 -10.67 1.18
N THR A 111 -6.31 -10.64 1.70
CA THR A 111 -5.53 -11.83 2.08
C THR A 111 -5.07 -11.71 3.53
N ASP A 112 -5.16 -12.79 4.28
CA ASP A 112 -4.64 -12.88 5.65
C ASP A 112 -3.12 -13.00 5.67
N SER A 113 -2.48 -12.30 6.60
CA SER A 113 -1.05 -12.42 6.88
C SER A 113 -0.72 -13.84 7.33
N THR A 114 0.36 -14.40 6.80
CA THR A 114 0.97 -15.65 7.25
C THR A 114 2.42 -15.34 7.62
N ASN A 115 2.84 -15.71 8.83
CA ASN A 115 4.17 -15.40 9.37
C ASN A 115 4.51 -13.90 9.30
N GLY A 116 3.55 -13.03 9.64
CA GLY A 116 3.73 -11.57 9.65
C GLY A 116 3.81 -10.92 8.26
N LYS A 117 3.51 -11.64 7.18
CA LYS A 117 3.52 -11.12 5.80
C LYS A 117 2.22 -11.45 5.08
N ALA A 118 1.69 -10.52 4.31
CA ALA A 118 0.55 -10.72 3.42
C ALA A 118 0.91 -10.26 2.00
N THR A 119 0.50 -11.02 0.98
CA THR A 119 0.93 -10.78 -0.41
C THR A 119 -0.23 -10.98 -1.39
N LEU A 120 -0.45 -10.00 -2.27
CA LEU A 120 -1.38 -10.07 -3.39
C LEU A 120 -0.62 -9.86 -4.71
N LEU A 121 -0.94 -10.66 -5.72
CA LEU A 121 -0.55 -10.40 -7.11
C LEU A 121 -1.74 -9.78 -7.84
N VAL A 122 -1.56 -8.59 -8.38
CA VAL A 122 -2.59 -7.81 -9.08
C VAL A 122 -2.18 -7.66 -10.54
N SER A 123 -3.01 -8.15 -11.46
CA SER A 123 -2.71 -8.10 -12.90
C SER A 123 -3.50 -6.99 -13.60
N ALA A 124 -2.83 -6.30 -14.53
CA ALA A 124 -3.46 -5.33 -15.42
C ALA A 124 -4.36 -6.05 -16.45
N PRO A 125 -5.43 -5.40 -16.95
CA PRO A 125 -6.10 -5.84 -18.16
C PRO A 125 -5.22 -5.67 -19.39
N GLU A 126 -5.47 -6.48 -20.40
CA GLU A 126 -4.81 -6.31 -21.69
C GLU A 126 -5.19 -4.97 -22.31
N GLY A 127 -4.19 -4.24 -22.83
CA GLY A 127 -4.43 -2.98 -23.53
C GLY A 127 -4.71 -1.77 -22.65
N GLN A 128 -4.60 -1.86 -21.31
CA GLN A 128 -4.73 -0.69 -20.44
C GLN A 128 -3.53 0.25 -20.61
N ARG A 129 -3.77 1.54 -20.86
CA ARG A 129 -2.70 2.48 -21.27
C ARG A 129 -2.52 3.71 -20.40
N TYR A 130 -3.43 3.99 -19.49
CA TYR A 130 -3.35 5.24 -18.72
C TYR A 130 -2.94 5.00 -17.28
N MET A 131 -3.89 4.69 -16.40
CA MET A 131 -3.63 4.52 -14.99
C MET A 131 -4.67 3.59 -14.38
N THR A 132 -4.26 2.80 -13.38
CA THR A 132 -5.19 2.13 -12.46
C THR A 132 -4.90 2.63 -11.05
N MET A 133 -5.96 3.04 -10.34
CA MET A 133 -5.88 3.62 -8.99
C MET A 133 -6.81 2.85 -8.07
N PHE A 134 -6.26 2.17 -7.07
CA PHE A 134 -7.02 1.49 -6.01
C PHE A 134 -6.53 1.92 -4.64
N ASN A 135 -7.34 1.73 -3.60
CA ASN A 135 -6.88 1.96 -2.23
C ASN A 135 -6.45 0.63 -1.61
N TYR A 136 -5.54 0.71 -0.64
CA TYR A 136 -5.19 -0.44 0.21
C TYR A 136 -5.53 -0.16 1.66
N ARG A 137 -5.75 -1.24 2.42
CA ARG A 137 -5.98 -1.18 3.86
C ARG A 137 -5.31 -2.36 4.56
N ILE A 138 -4.65 -2.06 5.67
CA ILE A 138 -4.10 -3.06 6.59
C ILE A 138 -5.07 -3.16 7.78
N VAL A 139 -5.82 -4.25 7.82
CA VAL A 139 -6.79 -4.50 8.89
C VAL A 139 -6.13 -5.36 9.96
N LEU A 140 -5.71 -4.72 11.05
CA LEU A 140 -5.15 -5.42 12.21
C LEU A 140 -6.23 -6.33 12.83
N GLN A 141 -5.88 -7.59 13.06
CA GLN A 141 -6.74 -8.52 13.78
C GLN A 141 -6.30 -8.58 15.23
N SER A 142 -7.23 -8.37 16.16
CA SER A 142 -6.97 -8.74 17.55
C SER A 142 -6.75 -10.25 17.60
N LYS A 143 -5.63 -10.69 18.20
CA LYS A 143 -5.55 -12.06 18.70
C LYS A 143 -6.78 -12.22 19.60
N ARG A 144 -7.71 -13.12 19.27
CA ARG A 144 -8.81 -13.43 20.20
C ARG A 144 -8.13 -13.95 21.46
N GLY A 145 -8.07 -13.11 22.49
CA GLY A 145 -7.80 -13.56 23.84
C GLY A 145 -8.82 -14.63 24.18
N ASN A 146 -8.32 -15.72 24.75
CA ASN A 146 -9.12 -16.76 25.38
C ASN A 146 -10.24 -16.11 26.20
N LYS A 147 -11.49 -16.14 25.73
CA LYS A 147 -12.64 -15.89 26.61
C LYS A 147 -12.84 -17.15 27.43
N HIS A 148 -11.98 -17.35 28.43
CA HIS A 148 -12.44 -17.98 29.67
C HIS A 148 -13.30 -16.91 30.34
N LEU A 149 -14.61 -17.05 30.25
CA LEU A 149 -15.52 -16.45 31.21
C LEU A 149 -15.40 -17.29 32.49
N PRO A 150 -14.95 -16.73 33.62
CA PRO A 150 -15.20 -17.31 34.91
C PRO A 150 -16.58 -16.87 35.43
N HIS A 151 -17.19 -17.81 36.17
CA HIS A 151 -18.41 -17.76 36.98
C HIS A 151 -19.74 -18.03 36.25
#